data_AF-Q7ND41-F1
#
_entry.id   AF-Q7ND41-F1
#
_cell.length_a   1.000
_cell.length_b   1.000
_cell.length_c   1.000
_cell.angle_alpha   90.00
_cell.angle_beta   90.00
_cell.angle_gamma   90.00
#
_symmetry.space_group_name_H-M   'P 1'
#
loop_
_entity.id
_entity.type
_entity.pdbx_description
1 polymer ?
#
loop_
_entity_poly.entity_id
_entity_poly.type
_entity_poly.pdbx_seq_one_letter_code
_entity_poly.pdbx_strand_id
1 'polypeptide(L)'
;MGRMGWLLGGLLGLALACPAVRAEVNLPQPPVPVLDIAEQLTPQQRQVLGRQLTALEKNSGFKVRVLTQKIESPGRAVRDYWGLDERSILVVLNVLENNPLDFNIGMAVREKLPRVFWQELQGRYGNLFYVQENGRSKALMETVNAIDVSIRQGGRASVPGIPREHWLFTFVLSICGGLVAGFASHGRDRGGYFSWKGFLVSSPMWFILFVAFGLGPVLTRTSDWSLIVQNFGGFLAGGLVGFLIPSPKRERQDPNLSEG
;
A
#
# COMPACT_ATOMS: atom_id res chain seq x y z
N MET A 1 73.10 11.14 37.65
CA MET A 1 73.27 10.26 36.47
C MET A 1 72.63 8.93 36.85
N GLY A 2 71.40 8.57 36.46
CA GLY A 2 70.83 8.29 35.12
C GLY A 2 70.51 6.77 35.12
N ARG A 3 69.38 6.18 34.72
CA ARG A 3 68.35 6.36 33.68
C ARG A 3 67.16 5.46 34.14
N MET A 4 65.88 5.86 34.06
CA MET A 4 64.97 5.85 32.90
C MET A 4 64.66 4.44 32.33
N GLY A 5 63.37 4.04 32.31
CA GLY A 5 62.84 2.86 31.57
C GLY A 5 61.73 2.07 32.29
N TRP A 6 60.44 2.46 32.31
CA TRP A 6 59.36 2.05 31.35
C TRP A 6 59.18 0.50 31.30
N LEU A 7 58.07 -0.20 31.56
CA LEU A 7 56.60 0.01 31.46
C LEU A 7 55.90 -1.06 32.34
N LEU A 8 54.85 -0.79 33.13
CA LEU A 8 53.45 -0.53 32.75
C LEU A 8 52.79 -1.66 31.91
N GLY A 9 51.76 -2.29 32.50
CA GLY A 9 50.66 -2.86 31.72
C GLY A 9 50.02 -4.11 32.30
N GLY A 10 48.79 -3.97 32.83
CA GLY A 10 47.83 -5.08 32.75
C GLY A 10 47.10 -5.50 34.02
N LEU A 11 46.62 -4.56 34.86
CA LEU A 11 45.63 -4.90 35.90
C LEU A 11 44.60 -3.77 36.05
N LEU A 12 43.81 -3.54 34.99
CA LEU A 12 42.58 -2.76 35.08
C LEU A 12 41.56 -3.30 34.07
N GLY A 13 40.86 -4.36 34.48
CA GLY A 13 39.78 -4.98 33.74
C GLY A 13 38.62 -5.28 34.67
N LEU A 14 38.26 -4.34 35.55
CA LEU A 14 37.02 -4.39 36.31
C LEU A 14 35.90 -4.01 35.35
N ALA A 15 35.26 -5.04 34.81
CA ALA A 15 34.05 -4.94 34.02
C ALA A 15 32.99 -4.18 34.83
N LEU A 16 32.78 -2.91 34.49
CA LEU A 16 31.55 -2.19 34.81
C LEU A 16 30.42 -2.87 34.05
N ALA A 17 29.86 -3.93 34.64
CA ALA A 17 28.53 -4.40 34.30
C ALA A 17 27.57 -3.28 34.70
N CYS A 18 27.29 -2.37 33.77
CA CYS A 18 26.24 -1.38 33.94
C CYS A 18 24.92 -2.16 33.99
N PRO A 19 24.19 -2.23 35.12
CA PRO A 19 22.87 -2.81 35.10
C PRO A 19 22.03 -1.93 34.16
N ALA A 20 21.45 -2.54 33.12
CA ALA A 20 20.49 -1.85 32.28
C ALA A 20 19.37 -1.34 33.19
N VAL A 21 19.34 -0.03 33.44
CA VAL A 21 18.31 0.63 34.23
C VAL A 21 16.99 0.32 33.53
N ARG A 22 16.16 -0.53 34.15
CA ARG A 22 14.78 -0.73 33.73
C ARG A 22 14.07 0.58 34.00
N ALA A 23 13.70 1.31 32.96
CA ALA A 23 12.67 2.32 33.09
C ALA A 23 11.40 1.59 33.56
N GLU A 24 11.00 1.80 34.82
CA GLU A 24 9.69 1.37 35.31
C GLU A 24 8.62 2.21 34.62
N VAL A 25 8.22 1.79 33.42
CA VAL A 25 7.08 2.39 32.72
C VAL A 25 5.82 1.95 33.45
N ASN A 26 5.11 2.91 34.06
CA ASN A 26 3.82 2.63 34.71
C ASN A 26 2.77 2.32 33.64
N LEU A 27 2.40 1.05 33.51
CA LEU A 27 1.43 0.58 32.53
C LEU A 27 0.03 0.46 33.18
N PRO A 28 -1.03 0.93 32.50
CA PRO A 28 -2.38 0.90 33.06
C PRO A 28 -2.85 -0.54 33.31
N GLN A 29 -3.53 -0.76 34.43
CA GLN A 29 -4.13 -2.04 34.80
C GLN A 29 -5.66 -1.88 34.92
N PRO A 30 -6.49 -2.78 34.36
CA PRO A 30 -6.12 -3.99 33.59
C PRO A 30 -5.56 -3.69 32.18
N PRO A 31 -4.95 -4.68 31.49
CA PRO A 31 -4.35 -4.48 30.18
C PRO A 31 -5.32 -3.94 29.13
N VAL A 32 -4.96 -2.85 28.47
CA VAL A 32 -5.76 -2.22 27.40
C VAL A 32 -5.19 -2.52 26.01
N PRO A 33 -6.01 -2.69 24.96
CA PRO A 33 -5.52 -3.04 23.62
C PRO A 33 -4.73 -1.93 22.91
N VAL A 34 -4.87 -0.68 23.38
CA VAL A 34 -4.23 0.52 22.81
C VAL A 34 -3.51 1.27 23.93
N LEU A 35 -2.20 1.39 23.82
CA LEU A 35 -1.35 2.18 24.72
C LEU A 35 -0.84 3.41 24.00
N ASP A 36 -1.41 4.57 24.32
CA ASP A 36 -1.10 5.84 23.67
C ASP A 36 -0.15 6.69 24.53
N ILE A 37 1.13 6.33 24.60
CA ILE A 37 2.13 7.04 25.43
C ILE A 37 2.49 8.39 24.79
N ALA A 38 2.43 8.48 23.47
CA ALA A 38 2.78 9.69 22.74
C ALA A 38 1.59 10.67 22.55
N GLU A 39 0.44 10.38 23.14
CA GLU A 39 -0.78 11.21 23.10
C GLU A 39 -1.19 11.59 21.67
N GLN A 40 -1.12 10.62 20.75
CA GLN A 40 -1.47 10.84 19.34
C GLN A 40 -2.96 10.61 19.06
N LEU A 41 -3.70 10.00 19.97
CA LEU A 41 -5.08 9.58 19.72
C LEU A 41 -6.06 10.32 20.63
N THR A 42 -7.15 10.82 20.03
CA THR A 42 -8.26 11.36 20.82
C THR A 42 -8.90 10.25 21.66
N PRO A 43 -9.58 10.58 22.77
CA PRO A 43 -10.29 9.59 23.58
C PRO A 43 -11.28 8.74 22.76
N GLN A 44 -11.95 9.37 21.79
CA GLN A 44 -12.87 8.68 20.88
C GLN A 44 -12.13 7.70 19.96
N GLN A 45 -11.01 8.11 19.35
CA GLN A 45 -10.20 7.23 18.51
C GLN A 45 -9.68 6.02 19.28
N ARG A 46 -9.20 6.23 20.52
CA ARG A 46 -8.77 5.14 21.41
C ARG A 46 -9.89 4.15 21.72
N GLN A 47 -11.09 4.66 21.98
CA GLN A 47 -12.25 3.82 22.24
C GLN A 47 -12.67 3.01 21.01
N VAL A 48 -12.68 3.65 19.83
CA VAL A 48 -13.02 2.99 18.55
C VAL A 48 -12.02 1.90 18.24
N LEU A 49 -10.72 2.20 18.30
CA LEU A 49 -9.65 1.21 18.11
C LEU A 49 -9.75 0.08 19.12
N GLY A 50 -9.93 0.40 20.41
CA GLY A 50 -10.03 -0.63 21.44
C GLY A 50 -11.18 -1.61 21.19
N ARG A 51 -12.35 -1.11 20.78
CA ARG A 51 -13.50 -1.97 20.40
C ARG A 51 -13.20 -2.80 19.15
N GLN A 52 -12.60 -2.18 18.13
CA GLN A 52 -12.24 -2.87 16.88
C GLN A 52 -11.26 -4.02 17.13
N LEU A 53 -10.18 -3.76 17.87
CA LEU A 53 -9.15 -4.75 18.20
C LEU A 53 -9.70 -5.89 19.05
N THR A 54 -10.56 -5.57 20.03
CA THR A 54 -11.22 -6.58 20.86
C THR A 54 -12.14 -7.47 20.04
N ALA A 55 -12.90 -6.88 19.11
CA ALA A 55 -13.76 -7.64 18.21
C ALA A 55 -12.96 -8.51 17.23
N LEU A 56 -11.85 -7.99 16.70
CA LEU A 56 -10.93 -8.73 15.83
C LEU A 56 -10.37 -9.95 16.55
N GLU A 57 -9.89 -9.78 17.78
CA GLU A 57 -9.35 -10.88 18.60
C GLU A 57 -10.41 -11.94 18.89
N LYS A 58 -11.62 -11.54 19.25
CA LYS A 58 -12.74 -12.47 19.49
C LYS A 58 -13.13 -13.26 18.24
N ASN A 59 -13.13 -12.62 17.07
CA ASN A 59 -13.63 -13.22 15.84
C ASN A 59 -12.57 -14.06 15.10
N SER A 60 -11.30 -13.66 15.15
CA SER A 60 -10.23 -14.29 14.36
C SER A 60 -9.24 -15.09 15.20
N GLY A 61 -9.18 -14.86 16.52
CA GLY A 61 -8.16 -15.42 17.39
C GLY A 61 -6.77 -14.78 17.25
N PHE A 62 -6.63 -13.71 16.47
CA PHE A 62 -5.39 -12.93 16.37
C PHE A 62 -5.41 -11.72 17.30
N LYS A 63 -4.33 -11.54 18.07
CA LYS A 63 -4.21 -10.48 19.06
C LYS A 63 -3.50 -9.27 18.45
N VAL A 64 -4.23 -8.21 18.12
CA VAL A 64 -3.62 -6.97 17.61
C VAL A 64 -3.55 -5.93 18.73
N ARG A 65 -2.38 -5.32 18.91
CA ARG A 65 -2.09 -4.29 19.93
C ARG A 65 -1.42 -3.08 19.30
N VAL A 66 -1.74 -1.91 19.85
CA VAL A 66 -1.27 -0.63 19.33
C VAL A 66 -0.48 0.11 20.41
N LEU A 67 0.72 0.56 20.06
CA LEU A 67 1.61 1.34 20.91
C LEU A 67 1.98 2.64 20.20
N THR A 68 1.75 3.80 20.82
CA THR A 68 2.35 5.07 20.38
C THR A 68 3.47 5.46 21.35
N GLN A 69 4.61 5.92 20.84
CA GLN A 69 5.80 6.23 21.65
C GLN A 69 6.64 7.37 21.06
N LYS A 70 7.51 7.97 21.88
CA LYS A 70 8.39 9.10 21.51
C LYS A 70 9.84 8.69 21.23
N ILE A 71 10.57 8.11 22.19
CA ILE A 71 12.02 7.87 22.06
C ILE A 71 12.42 6.45 22.47
N GLU A 72 11.78 5.89 23.49
CA GLU A 72 12.10 4.55 23.97
C GLU A 72 10.88 3.64 23.85
N SER A 73 11.11 2.50 23.20
CA SER A 73 10.20 1.37 23.33
C SER A 73 10.35 0.82 24.74
N PRO A 74 9.25 0.60 25.49
CA PRO A 74 9.30 -0.15 26.73
C PRO A 74 9.82 -1.60 26.53
N GLY A 75 10.11 -2.01 25.29
CA GLY A 75 10.85 -3.21 24.96
C GLY A 75 10.11 -4.46 25.42
N ARG A 76 10.80 -5.33 26.16
CA ARG A 76 10.23 -6.57 26.72
C ARG A 76 9.01 -6.30 27.62
N ALA A 77 8.92 -5.16 28.29
CA ALA A 77 7.81 -4.85 29.19
C ALA A 77 6.45 -4.84 28.48
N VAL A 78 6.41 -4.35 27.24
CA VAL A 78 5.19 -4.34 26.41
C VAL A 78 4.78 -5.75 25.99
N ARG A 79 5.76 -6.62 25.71
CA ARG A 79 5.51 -8.02 25.36
C ARG A 79 4.85 -8.77 26.50
N ASP A 80 5.38 -8.60 27.71
CA ASP A 80 4.88 -9.28 28.91
C ASP A 80 3.52 -8.71 29.34
N TYR A 81 3.35 -7.38 29.27
CA TYR A 81 2.09 -6.69 29.59
C TYR A 81 0.89 -7.19 28.78
N TRP A 82 1.07 -7.45 27.48
CA TRP A 82 0.00 -7.97 26.62
C TRP A 82 0.03 -9.48 26.41
N GLY A 83 1.05 -10.18 26.93
CA GLY A 83 1.31 -11.58 26.62
C GLY A 83 1.37 -11.82 25.11
N LEU A 84 2.21 -11.07 24.41
CA LEU A 84 2.33 -11.22 22.95
C LEU A 84 3.01 -12.56 22.61
N ASP A 85 2.35 -13.29 21.72
CA ASP A 85 2.68 -14.64 21.28
C ASP A 85 2.81 -14.74 19.75
N GLU A 86 2.83 -15.95 19.21
CA GLU A 86 2.94 -16.20 17.77
C GLU A 86 1.72 -15.75 16.95
N ARG A 87 0.57 -15.53 17.59
CA ARG A 87 -0.67 -15.02 16.98
C ARG A 87 -0.88 -13.53 17.25
N SER A 88 0.16 -12.85 17.73
CA SER A 88 0.09 -11.45 18.09
C SER A 88 0.72 -10.54 17.04
N ILE A 89 0.13 -9.35 16.89
CA ILE A 89 0.63 -8.25 16.06
C ILE A 89 0.73 -7.03 16.98
N LEU A 90 1.92 -6.46 17.08
CA LEU A 90 2.15 -5.19 17.74
C LEU A 90 2.44 -4.14 16.67
N VAL A 91 1.51 -3.19 16.53
CA VAL A 91 1.64 -2.00 15.70
C VAL A 91 2.24 -0.89 16.55
N VAL A 92 3.38 -0.38 16.13
CA VAL A 92 4.12 0.68 16.83
C VAL A 92 4.06 1.95 16.00
N LEU A 93 3.70 3.06 16.64
CA LEU A 93 3.77 4.40 16.08
C LEU A 93 4.83 5.22 16.83
N ASN A 94 6.00 5.42 16.22
CA ASN A 94 7.07 6.26 16.75
C ASN A 94 6.94 7.69 16.20
N VAL A 95 6.60 8.65 17.06
CA VAL A 95 6.31 10.02 16.61
C VAL A 95 7.52 10.81 16.16
N LEU A 96 8.74 10.38 16.50
CA LEU A 96 9.96 11.08 16.10
C LEU A 96 10.54 10.61 14.78
N GLU A 97 10.10 9.45 14.30
CA GLU A 97 10.58 8.92 13.03
C GLU A 97 9.81 9.55 11.86
N ASN A 98 10.52 9.77 10.75
CA ASN A 98 9.91 10.22 9.49
C ASN A 98 8.96 9.16 8.92
N ASN A 99 9.29 7.88 9.14
CA ASN A 99 8.43 6.76 8.81
C ASN A 99 7.93 6.13 10.13
N PRO A 100 6.84 6.66 10.71
CA PRO A 100 6.53 6.41 12.11
C PRO A 100 5.96 5.02 12.40
N LEU A 101 5.67 4.18 11.40
CA LEU A 101 4.99 2.90 11.60
C LEU A 101 5.95 1.71 11.54
N ASP A 102 5.93 0.90 12.59
CA ASP A 102 6.66 -0.36 12.68
C ASP A 102 5.79 -1.51 13.21
N PHE A 103 6.17 -2.75 12.90
CA PHE A 103 5.37 -3.94 13.14
C PHE A 103 6.19 -5.08 13.75
N ASN A 104 5.78 -5.52 14.94
CA ASN A 104 6.27 -6.73 15.56
C ASN A 104 5.24 -7.86 15.38
N ILE A 105 5.59 -8.86 14.57
CA ILE A 105 4.64 -9.84 14.05
C ILE A 105 5.04 -11.25 14.52
N GLY A 106 4.08 -11.95 15.13
CA GLY A 106 4.24 -13.36 15.52
C GLY A 106 4.33 -14.32 14.33
N MET A 107 4.91 -15.50 14.57
CA MET A 107 5.16 -16.51 13.52
C MET A 107 3.89 -16.94 12.78
N ALA A 108 2.83 -17.31 13.50
CA ALA A 108 1.57 -17.77 12.92
C ALA A 108 0.86 -16.68 12.10
N VAL A 109 1.09 -15.41 12.42
CA VAL A 109 0.58 -14.30 11.61
C VAL A 109 1.36 -14.20 10.29
N ARG A 110 2.70 -14.33 10.34
CA ARG A 110 3.55 -14.25 9.13
C ARG A 110 3.23 -15.32 8.10
N GLU A 111 2.73 -16.48 8.54
CA GLU A 111 2.25 -17.54 7.63
C GLU A 111 1.00 -17.14 6.85
N LYS A 112 0.13 -16.29 7.43
CA LYS A 112 -1.07 -15.78 6.76
C LYS A 112 -0.83 -14.48 6.02
N LEU A 113 -0.05 -13.57 6.59
CA LEU A 113 0.23 -12.24 6.05
C LEU A 113 1.74 -12.13 5.76
N PRO A 114 2.15 -12.27 4.49
CA PRO A 114 3.56 -12.35 4.13
C PRO A 114 4.27 -11.01 4.36
N ARG A 115 5.61 -11.03 4.42
CA ARG A 115 6.44 -9.83 4.63
C ARG A 115 6.08 -8.65 3.71
N VAL A 116 5.73 -8.95 2.45
CA VAL A 116 5.36 -7.95 1.44
C VAL A 116 4.15 -7.10 1.88
N PHE A 117 3.16 -7.72 2.53
CA PHE A 117 1.98 -7.01 3.03
C PHE A 117 2.36 -5.91 4.04
N TRP A 118 3.27 -6.23 4.97
CA TRP A 118 3.73 -5.29 5.99
C TRP A 118 4.58 -4.16 5.41
N GLN A 119 5.43 -4.48 4.43
CA GLN A 119 6.19 -3.47 3.68
C GLN A 119 5.26 -2.53 2.90
N GLU A 120 4.18 -3.06 2.32
CA GLU A 120 3.17 -2.24 1.63
C GLU A 120 2.42 -1.33 2.61
N LEU A 121 2.06 -1.80 3.81
CA LEU A 121 1.47 -0.95 4.86
C LEU A 121 2.41 0.19 5.28
N GLN A 122 3.69 -0.12 5.53
CA GLN A 122 4.69 0.91 5.85
C GLN A 122 4.84 1.90 4.69
N GLY A 123 4.93 1.40 3.46
CA GLY A 123 5.07 2.25 2.28
C GLY A 123 3.85 3.12 2.03
N ARG A 124 2.63 2.66 2.32
CA ARG A 124 1.38 3.37 2.01
C ARG A 124 0.94 4.34 3.08
N TYR A 125 0.95 3.91 4.34
CA TYR A 125 0.46 4.70 5.47
C TYR A 125 1.57 5.23 6.37
N GLY A 126 2.72 4.54 6.38
CA GLY A 126 3.85 4.86 7.23
C GLY A 126 4.92 5.73 6.59
N ASN A 127 4.72 6.21 5.37
CA ASN A 127 5.70 7.08 4.70
C ASN A 127 5.52 8.54 5.12
N LEU A 128 6.62 9.30 5.06
CA LEU A 128 6.66 10.72 5.42
C LEU A 128 5.57 11.57 4.73
N PHE A 129 5.36 11.41 3.42
CA PHE A 129 4.42 12.22 2.65
C PHE A 129 2.98 11.99 3.11
N TYR A 130 2.57 10.73 3.23
CA TYR A 130 1.22 10.38 3.68
C TYR A 130 0.94 10.93 5.09
N VAL A 131 1.91 10.79 6.00
CA VAL A 131 1.79 11.23 7.39
C VAL A 131 1.74 12.76 7.48
N GLN A 132 2.52 13.48 6.68
CA GLN A 132 2.47 14.95 6.62
C GLN A 132 1.11 15.46 6.13
N GLU A 133 0.52 14.80 5.13
CA GLU A 133 -0.77 15.20 4.55
C GLU A 133 -1.98 14.81 5.43
N ASN A 134 -1.97 13.61 6.01
CA ASN A 134 -3.14 13.01 6.66
C ASN A 134 -3.08 13.04 8.19
N GLY A 135 -1.89 13.21 8.76
CA GLY A 135 -1.64 13.10 10.19
C GLY A 135 -1.36 11.67 10.67
N ARG A 136 -0.54 11.56 11.73
CA ARG A 136 -0.10 10.28 12.33
C ARG A 136 -1.26 9.44 12.85
N SER A 137 -2.22 10.06 13.52
CA SER A 137 -3.40 9.38 14.06
C SER A 137 -4.20 8.69 12.95
N LYS A 138 -4.42 9.37 11.83
CA LYS A 138 -5.15 8.81 10.68
C LYS A 138 -4.36 7.68 10.01
N ALA A 139 -3.05 7.85 9.83
CA ALA A 139 -2.17 6.80 9.32
C ALA A 139 -2.26 5.51 10.15
N LEU A 140 -2.28 5.64 11.49
CA LEU A 140 -2.43 4.49 12.39
C LEU A 140 -3.80 3.83 12.27
N MET A 141 -4.88 4.62 12.23
CA MET A 141 -6.24 4.11 12.08
C MET A 141 -6.41 3.32 10.78
N GLU A 142 -5.94 3.87 9.66
CA GLU A 142 -6.00 3.22 8.34
C GLU A 142 -5.18 1.94 8.29
N THR A 143 -4.02 1.94 8.94
CA THR A 143 -3.17 0.75 9.07
C THR A 143 -3.88 -0.36 9.85
N VAL A 144 -4.44 -0.04 11.01
CA VAL A 144 -5.18 -1.02 11.82
C VAL A 144 -6.41 -1.54 11.07
N ASN A 145 -7.12 -0.66 10.36
CA ASN A 145 -8.26 -1.05 9.55
C ASN A 145 -7.85 -1.98 8.39
N ALA A 146 -6.75 -1.69 7.70
CA ALA A 146 -6.24 -2.54 6.64
C ALA A 146 -5.83 -3.93 7.16
N ILE A 147 -5.25 -4.02 8.36
CA ILE A 147 -4.95 -5.28 9.03
C ILE A 147 -6.24 -6.05 9.35
N ASP A 148 -7.24 -5.39 9.96
CA ASP A 148 -8.53 -6.00 10.31
C ASP A 148 -9.24 -6.59 9.07
N VAL A 149 -9.35 -5.79 8.01
CA VAL A 149 -9.93 -6.23 6.74
C VAL A 149 -9.17 -7.42 6.16
N SER A 150 -7.84 -7.38 6.14
CA SER A 150 -7.02 -8.43 5.55
C SER A 150 -7.12 -9.75 6.32
N ILE A 151 -7.18 -9.69 7.66
CA ILE A 151 -7.39 -10.87 8.52
C ILE A 151 -8.78 -11.46 8.28
N ARG A 152 -9.83 -10.62 8.22
CA ARG A 152 -11.21 -11.07 7.95
C ARG A 152 -11.39 -11.69 6.57
N GLN A 153 -10.62 -11.24 5.58
CA GLN A 153 -10.62 -11.79 4.23
C GLN A 153 -9.76 -13.06 4.08
N GLY A 154 -9.29 -13.66 5.18
CA GLY A 154 -8.54 -14.90 5.16
C GLY A 154 -7.05 -14.74 4.85
N GLY A 155 -6.50 -13.54 4.97
CA GLY A 155 -5.06 -13.28 4.78
C GLY A 155 -4.67 -12.96 3.35
N ARG A 156 -5.48 -12.18 2.61
CA ARG A 156 -5.06 -11.70 1.28
C ARG A 156 -3.78 -10.89 1.39
N ALA A 157 -2.81 -11.23 0.54
CA ALA A 157 -1.43 -10.74 0.57
C ALA A 157 -1.25 -9.27 0.13
N SER A 158 -2.31 -8.56 -0.22
CA SER A 158 -2.25 -7.18 -0.75
C SER A 158 -3.11 -6.25 0.08
N VAL A 159 -2.56 -5.09 0.41
CA VAL A 159 -3.29 -4.05 1.16
C VAL A 159 -4.46 -3.54 0.31
N PRO A 160 -5.69 -3.45 0.85
CA PRO A 160 -6.86 -2.98 0.10
C PRO A 160 -6.68 -1.59 -0.53
N GLY A 161 -7.07 -1.44 -1.80
CA GLY A 161 -6.96 -0.20 -2.58
C GLY A 161 -5.67 -0.10 -3.40
N ILE A 162 -5.60 0.87 -4.29
CA ILE A 162 -4.54 0.96 -5.32
C ILE A 162 -3.74 2.27 -5.12
N PRO A 163 -2.39 2.20 -5.05
CA PRO A 163 -1.56 3.40 -5.06
C PRO A 163 -1.86 4.30 -6.26
N ARG A 164 -1.70 5.63 -6.11
CA ARG A 164 -2.06 6.59 -7.16
C ARG A 164 -1.31 6.33 -8.46
N GLU A 165 -0.05 5.95 -8.36
CA GLU A 165 0.86 5.70 -9.49
C GLU A 165 0.42 4.46 -10.27
N HIS A 166 0.02 3.41 -9.55
CA HIS A 166 -0.52 2.20 -10.16
C HIS A 166 -1.85 2.48 -10.84
N TRP A 167 -2.74 3.23 -10.20
CA TRP A 167 -4.00 3.61 -10.83
C TRP A 167 -3.76 4.50 -12.07
N LEU A 168 -2.86 5.46 -12.01
CA LEU A 168 -2.52 6.32 -13.16
C LEU A 168 -2.06 5.49 -14.36
N PHE A 169 -1.22 4.48 -14.13
CA PHE A 169 -0.79 3.56 -15.19
C PHE A 169 -1.98 2.83 -15.83
N THR A 170 -2.89 2.29 -15.00
CA THR A 170 -4.12 1.65 -15.51
C THR A 170 -5.02 2.61 -16.30
N PHE A 171 -5.11 3.85 -15.84
CA PHE A 171 -5.89 4.90 -16.49
C PHE A 171 -5.33 5.28 -17.86
N VAL A 172 -4.00 5.48 -17.96
CA VAL A 172 -3.32 5.76 -19.22
C VAL A 172 -3.49 4.60 -20.21
N LEU A 173 -3.35 3.36 -19.75
CA LEU A 173 -3.57 2.18 -20.60
C LEU A 173 -5.01 2.08 -21.10
N SER A 174 -5.99 2.46 -20.27
CA SER A 174 -7.40 2.55 -20.69
C SER A 174 -7.58 3.57 -21.81
N ILE A 175 -6.96 4.76 -21.71
CA ILE A 175 -6.97 5.77 -22.78
C ILE A 175 -6.31 5.23 -24.06
N CYS A 176 -5.14 4.59 -23.95
CA CYS A 176 -4.45 4.01 -25.11
C CYS A 176 -5.28 2.91 -25.78
N GLY A 177 -5.92 2.03 -25.00
CA GLY A 177 -6.84 1.03 -25.53
C GLY A 177 -8.00 1.68 -26.28
N GLY A 178 -8.54 2.77 -25.72
CA GLY A 178 -9.54 3.61 -26.38
C GLY A 178 -9.06 4.13 -27.72
N LEU A 179 -7.90 4.79 -27.75
CA LEU A 179 -7.31 5.34 -28.99
C LEU A 179 -7.15 4.26 -30.07
N VAL A 180 -6.62 3.08 -29.72
CA VAL A 180 -6.47 1.96 -30.65
C VAL A 180 -7.83 1.50 -31.19
N ALA A 181 -8.83 1.37 -30.32
CA ALA A 181 -10.19 1.01 -30.71
C ALA A 181 -10.83 2.06 -31.64
N GLY A 182 -10.63 3.35 -31.34
CA GLY A 182 -11.10 4.48 -32.14
C GLY A 182 -10.46 4.56 -33.52
N PHE A 183 -9.13 4.40 -33.60
CA PHE A 183 -8.45 4.37 -34.90
C PHE A 183 -8.88 3.19 -35.76
N ALA A 184 -9.04 2.03 -35.14
CA ALA A 184 -9.43 0.81 -35.84
C ALA A 184 -10.88 0.83 -36.35
N SER A 185 -11.75 1.67 -35.78
CA SER A 185 -13.16 1.75 -36.17
C SER A 185 -13.45 2.70 -37.34
N HIS A 186 -12.43 3.35 -37.91
CA HIS A 186 -12.59 4.15 -39.12
C HIS A 186 -13.23 3.38 -40.28
N GLY A 187 -14.25 3.97 -40.87
CA GLY A 187 -14.88 3.48 -42.09
C GLY A 187 -13.90 3.50 -43.27
N ARG A 188 -13.63 2.33 -43.86
CA ARG A 188 -12.73 2.18 -45.02
C ARG A 188 -13.49 2.03 -46.34
N ASP A 189 -14.81 1.89 -46.28
CA ASP A 189 -15.70 1.71 -47.43
C ASP A 189 -16.45 3.00 -47.74
N ARG A 190 -16.77 3.25 -49.02
CA ARG A 190 -17.47 4.46 -49.46
C ARG A 190 -18.86 4.56 -48.78
N GLY A 191 -18.99 5.48 -47.83
CA GLY A 191 -20.24 5.80 -47.14
C GLY A 191 -20.43 5.19 -45.75
N GLY A 192 -19.52 4.32 -45.29
CA GLY A 192 -19.57 3.77 -43.94
C GLY A 192 -18.89 4.70 -42.94
N TYR A 193 -19.61 5.21 -41.93
CA TYR A 193 -19.02 6.02 -40.87
C TYR A 193 -18.22 5.17 -39.85
N PHE A 194 -18.57 3.90 -39.66
CA PHE A 194 -17.98 3.00 -38.67
C PHE A 194 -17.67 1.61 -39.25
N SER A 195 -16.48 1.07 -38.94
CA SER A 195 -16.02 -0.24 -39.39
C SER A 195 -15.99 -1.27 -38.25
N TRP A 196 -17.02 -2.12 -38.19
CA TRP A 196 -17.07 -3.25 -37.26
C TRP A 196 -15.93 -4.25 -37.49
N LYS A 197 -15.56 -4.48 -38.75
CA LYS A 197 -14.46 -5.38 -39.10
C LYS A 197 -13.14 -4.89 -38.53
N GLY A 198 -12.83 -3.60 -38.69
CA GLY A 198 -11.60 -3.01 -38.15
C GLY A 198 -11.56 -3.06 -36.63
N PHE A 199 -12.67 -2.69 -35.99
CA PHE A 199 -12.82 -2.73 -34.53
C PHE A 199 -12.64 -4.13 -33.93
N LEU A 200 -13.22 -5.17 -34.55
CA LEU A 200 -13.13 -6.55 -34.04
C LEU A 200 -11.77 -7.18 -34.34
N VAL A 201 -11.19 -6.93 -35.52
CA VAL A 201 -9.85 -7.44 -35.87
C VAL A 201 -8.77 -6.86 -34.97
N SER A 202 -8.91 -5.61 -34.52
CA SER A 202 -7.99 -4.98 -33.56
C SER A 202 -8.26 -5.33 -32.10
N SER A 203 -9.27 -6.17 -31.82
CA SER A 203 -9.66 -6.54 -30.47
C SER A 203 -8.53 -7.08 -29.60
N PRO A 204 -7.58 -7.90 -30.09
CA PRO A 204 -6.48 -8.34 -29.23
C PRO A 204 -5.65 -7.18 -28.65
N MET A 205 -5.48 -6.08 -29.40
CA MET A 205 -4.71 -4.92 -28.94
C MET A 205 -5.49 -4.01 -27.98
N TRP A 206 -6.70 -3.57 -28.33
CA TRP A 206 -7.43 -2.68 -27.43
C TRP A 206 -7.96 -3.41 -26.21
N PHE A 207 -8.30 -4.70 -26.34
CA PHE A 207 -8.77 -5.53 -25.24
C PHE A 207 -7.68 -5.75 -24.19
N ILE A 208 -6.44 -6.08 -24.59
CA ILE A 208 -5.37 -6.29 -23.61
C ILE A 208 -5.05 -4.98 -22.87
N LEU A 209 -5.02 -3.85 -23.57
CA LEU A 209 -4.74 -2.54 -22.97
C LEU A 209 -5.83 -2.12 -21.99
N PHE A 210 -7.10 -2.20 -22.41
CA PHE A 210 -8.22 -1.75 -21.59
C PHE A 210 -8.67 -2.79 -20.57
N VAL A 211 -9.00 -4.01 -20.99
CA VAL A 211 -9.64 -5.00 -20.12
C VAL A 211 -8.61 -5.64 -19.18
N ALA A 212 -7.50 -6.14 -19.73
CA ALA A 212 -6.54 -6.87 -18.92
C ALA A 212 -5.70 -5.95 -18.03
N PHE A 213 -5.15 -4.86 -18.59
CA PHE A 213 -4.26 -3.97 -17.85
C PHE A 213 -4.91 -2.70 -17.32
N GLY A 214 -5.89 -2.12 -18.02
CA GLY A 214 -6.61 -0.93 -17.54
C GLY A 214 -7.63 -1.26 -16.44
N LEU A 215 -8.47 -2.26 -16.67
CA LEU A 215 -9.61 -2.54 -15.80
C LEU A 215 -9.31 -3.67 -14.79
N GLY A 216 -8.57 -4.70 -15.22
CA GLY A 216 -8.27 -5.90 -14.42
C GLY A 216 -7.67 -5.61 -13.04
N PRO A 217 -6.60 -4.82 -12.92
CA PRO A 217 -6.00 -4.49 -11.63
C PRO A 217 -6.95 -3.66 -10.74
N VAL A 218 -7.79 -2.81 -11.35
CA VAL A 218 -8.76 -1.97 -10.63
C VAL A 218 -9.84 -2.83 -9.99
N LEU A 219 -10.48 -3.68 -10.78
CA LEU A 219 -11.56 -4.55 -10.31
C LEU A 219 -11.13 -5.56 -9.25
N THR A 220 -9.86 -5.99 -9.29
CA THR A 220 -9.35 -7.03 -8.39
C THR A 220 -8.79 -6.47 -7.08
N ARG A 221 -8.40 -5.19 -7.04
CA ARG A 221 -7.73 -4.58 -5.88
C ARG A 221 -8.52 -3.49 -5.17
N THR A 222 -9.58 -2.95 -5.75
CA THR A 222 -10.41 -1.92 -5.12
C THR A 222 -11.89 -2.11 -5.42
N SER A 223 -12.74 -1.74 -4.45
CA SER A 223 -14.20 -1.63 -4.64
C SER A 223 -14.65 -0.19 -4.91
N ASP A 224 -13.71 0.72 -5.15
CA ASP A 224 -13.99 2.13 -5.42
C ASP A 224 -14.55 2.32 -6.84
N TRP A 225 -15.83 2.64 -6.91
CA TRP A 225 -16.55 2.87 -8.16
C TRP A 225 -16.01 4.06 -8.96
N SER A 226 -15.48 5.08 -8.28
CA SER A 226 -14.95 6.27 -8.95
C SER A 226 -13.78 5.92 -9.87
N LEU A 227 -12.91 4.99 -9.45
CA LEU A 227 -11.73 4.58 -10.20
C LEU A 227 -12.11 3.71 -11.41
N ILE A 228 -13.14 2.88 -11.27
CA ILE A 228 -13.68 2.05 -12.36
C ILE A 228 -14.29 2.97 -13.43
N VAL A 229 -15.12 3.92 -13.03
CA VAL A 229 -15.77 4.89 -13.93
C VAL A 229 -14.73 5.73 -14.66
N GLN A 230 -13.67 6.18 -13.97
CA GLN A 230 -12.59 6.93 -14.61
C GLN A 230 -11.89 6.10 -15.70
N ASN A 231 -11.54 4.84 -15.44
CA ASN A 231 -10.92 3.98 -16.45
C ASN A 231 -11.83 3.76 -17.67
N PHE A 232 -13.12 3.48 -17.45
CA PHE A 232 -14.10 3.39 -18.53
C PHE A 232 -14.24 4.71 -19.31
N GLY A 233 -14.34 5.83 -18.61
CA GLY A 233 -14.41 7.16 -19.21
C GLY A 233 -13.17 7.48 -20.04
N GLY A 234 -11.98 7.13 -19.56
CA GLY A 234 -10.71 7.26 -20.28
C GLY A 234 -10.70 6.45 -21.58
N PHE A 235 -11.19 5.20 -21.55
CA PHE A 235 -11.34 4.38 -22.75
C PHE A 235 -12.31 4.99 -23.77
N LEU A 236 -13.49 5.43 -23.33
CA LEU A 236 -14.47 6.06 -24.22
C LEU A 236 -13.96 7.38 -24.81
N ALA A 237 -13.32 8.23 -23.99
CA ALA A 237 -12.73 9.48 -24.45
C ALA A 237 -11.58 9.24 -25.44
N GLY A 238 -10.68 8.29 -25.15
CA GLY A 238 -9.63 7.88 -26.08
C GLY A 238 -10.19 7.33 -27.38
N GLY A 239 -11.25 6.52 -27.33
CA GLY A 239 -11.95 6.00 -28.50
C GLY A 239 -12.57 7.09 -29.36
N LEU A 240 -13.23 8.06 -28.74
CA LEU A 240 -13.79 9.21 -29.43
C LEU A 240 -12.70 10.05 -30.10
N VAL A 241 -11.61 10.36 -29.40
CA VAL A 241 -10.47 11.09 -29.96
C VAL A 241 -9.87 10.33 -31.13
N GLY A 242 -9.60 9.04 -30.98
CA GLY A 242 -9.05 8.19 -32.03
C GLY A 242 -9.94 8.11 -33.27
N PHE A 243 -11.27 8.13 -33.08
CA PHE A 243 -12.25 8.09 -34.17
C PHE A 243 -12.41 9.43 -34.91
N LEU A 244 -12.23 10.55 -34.21
CA LEU A 244 -12.40 11.90 -34.80
C LEU A 244 -11.16 12.39 -35.56
N ILE A 245 -9.99 11.78 -35.36
CA ILE A 245 -8.76 12.16 -36.07
C ILE A 245 -8.87 11.74 -37.55
N PRO A 246 -8.82 12.68 -38.52
CA PRO A 246 -8.97 12.35 -39.92
C PRO A 246 -7.91 11.36 -40.41
N SER A 247 -8.34 10.24 -40.99
CA SER A 247 -7.42 9.33 -41.68
C SER A 247 -6.98 9.94 -43.02
N PRO A 248 -5.67 9.98 -43.33
CA PRO A 248 -5.19 10.48 -44.62
C PRO A 248 -5.80 9.69 -45.77
N LYS A 249 -6.32 10.38 -46.78
CA LYS A 249 -6.86 9.74 -48.00
C LYS A 249 -5.74 8.97 -48.67
N ARG A 250 -5.89 7.64 -48.75
CA ARG A 250 -4.99 6.81 -49.55
C ARG A 250 -5.32 7.04 -51.02
N GLU A 251 -4.55 7.91 -51.66
CA GLU A 251 -4.60 8.06 -53.11
C GLU A 251 -4.15 6.74 -53.73
N ARG A 252 -5.09 6.06 -54.39
CA ARG A 252 -4.81 4.82 -55.10
C ARG A 252 -4.02 5.23 -56.33
N GLN A 253 -2.72 4.93 -56.39
CA GLN A 253 -1.97 4.97 -57.64
C GLN A 253 -2.64 3.98 -58.60
N ASP A 254 -3.24 4.49 -59.66
CA ASP A 254 -3.78 3.66 -60.74
C ASP A 254 -2.59 3.05 -61.50
N PRO A 255 -2.45 1.71 -61.55
CA PRO A 255 -1.33 1.05 -62.23
C PRO A 255 -1.32 1.28 -63.76
N ASN A 256 -2.39 1.85 -64.31
CA ASN A 256 -2.61 1.96 -65.75
C ASN A 256 -2.24 3.34 -66.32
N LEU A 257 -1.61 4.24 -65.54
CA LEU A 257 -1.19 5.56 -66.01
C LEU A 257 0.29 5.63 -66.46
N SER A 258 0.97 4.49 -66.56
CA SER A 258 2.38 4.41 -67.00
C SER A 258 2.58 3.87 -68.42
N GLU A 259 1.53 3.70 -69.22
CA GLU A 259 1.62 3.24 -70.62
C GLU A 259 1.01 4.25 -71.63
N GLY A 260 1.44 5.51 -71.56
CA GLY A 260 1.09 6.56 -72.53
C GLY A 260 2.30 7.40 -72.91
#